data_AF-A0A7J3BQC6-F1
#
_entry.id   AF-A0A7J3BQC6-F1
#
_cell.length_a   1.000
_cell.length_b   1.000
_cell.length_c   1.000
_cell.angle_alpha   90.00
_cell.angle_beta   90.00
_cell.angle_gamma   90.00
#
_symmetry.space_group_name_H-M   'P 1'
#
loop_
_entity.id
_entity.type
_entity.pdbx_description
1 polymer ?
#
loop_
_entity_poly.entity_id
_entity_poly.type
_entity_poly.pdbx_seq_one_letter_code
_entity_poly.pdbx_strand_id
1 'polypeptide(L)'
;VYTNNIKEIEKLYGIEAARNAIIKEIKDVMDMQKLSVDIRHIMLIADAMTYGGTVKSIGRHGLSGEKVGVFGRAAFEETVKHLIIAASTAMEDRLSGVTENIIIGQTVPVGTGRIKLLLKTK
;
A
#
# COMPACT_ATOMS: atom_id res chain seq x y z
N VAL A 1 22.65 19.57 8.60
CA VAL A 1 21.60 20.41 7.97
C VAL A 1 20.39 19.52 7.75
N TYR A 2 19.17 19.98 8.07
CA TYR A 2 17.92 19.20 7.97
C TYR A 2 16.82 20.08 7.35
N THR A 3 15.93 19.47 6.57
CA THR A 3 14.75 20.12 5.96
C THR A 3 13.53 19.24 6.22
N ASN A 4 12.34 19.83 6.31
CA ASN A 4 11.08 19.08 6.38
C ASN A 4 10.53 18.72 4.98
N ASN A 5 11.20 19.14 3.92
CA ASN A 5 10.83 18.79 2.55
C ASN A 5 11.38 17.41 2.16
N ILE A 6 10.53 16.39 2.26
CA ILE A 6 10.88 14.99 1.96
C ILE A 6 11.38 14.80 0.51
N LYS A 7 10.82 15.53 -0.46
CA LYS A 7 11.22 15.43 -1.87
C LYS A 7 12.61 15.99 -2.14
N GLU A 8 13.01 17.00 -1.40
CA GLU A 8 14.37 17.54 -1.46
C GLU A 8 15.38 16.56 -0.86
N ILE A 9 15.04 15.92 0.26
CA ILE A 9 15.86 14.88 0.88
C ILE A 9 16.02 13.68 -0.06
N GLU A 10 14.93 13.21 -0.68
CA GLU A 10 14.95 12.14 -1.68
C GLU A 10 15.94 12.47 -2.81
N LYS A 11 15.90 13.69 -3.33
CA LYS A 11 16.73 14.14 -4.46
C LYS A 11 18.21 14.26 -4.10
N LEU A 12 18.54 14.74 -2.91
CA LEU A 12 19.92 15.03 -2.50
C LEU A 12 20.60 13.86 -1.79
N TYR A 13 19.86 13.12 -0.97
CA TYR A 13 20.39 12.09 -0.07
C TYR A 13 19.85 10.68 -0.36
N GLY A 14 18.91 10.55 -1.29
CA GLY A 14 18.36 9.26 -1.74
C GLY A 14 17.15 8.77 -0.95
N ILE A 15 16.63 7.61 -1.38
CA ILE A 15 15.34 7.08 -0.92
C ILE A 15 15.34 6.66 0.55
N GLU A 16 16.44 6.09 1.05
CA GLU A 16 16.56 5.67 2.46
C GLU A 16 16.62 6.87 3.42
N ALA A 17 17.26 7.96 2.99
CA ALA A 17 17.24 9.21 3.75
C ALA A 17 15.82 9.79 3.80
N ALA A 18 15.09 9.75 2.68
CA ALA A 18 13.70 10.17 2.62
C ALA A 18 12.79 9.28 3.49
N ARG A 19 12.99 7.95 3.49
CA ARG A 19 12.27 7.02 4.36
C ARG A 19 12.43 7.37 5.84
N ASN A 20 13.68 7.59 6.28
CA ASN A 20 13.96 7.96 7.67
C ASN A 20 13.39 9.34 8.03
N ALA A 21 13.40 10.28 7.08
CA ALA A 21 12.77 11.58 7.26
C ALA A 21 11.24 11.46 7.41
N ILE A 22 10.57 10.62 6.61
CA ILE A 22 9.13 10.33 6.74
C ILE A 22 8.82 9.77 8.12
N ILE A 23 9.59 8.78 8.60
CA ILE A 23 9.40 8.19 9.93
C ILE A 23 9.50 9.27 11.01
N LYS A 24 10.54 10.12 10.93
CA LYS A 24 10.76 11.20 11.89
C LYS A 24 9.62 12.21 11.88
N GLU A 25 9.23 12.73 10.71
CA GLU A 25 8.19 13.76 10.60
C GLU A 25 6.81 13.24 11.05
N ILE A 26 6.43 12.00 10.68
CA ILE A 26 5.18 11.39 11.15
C ILE A 26 5.20 11.22 12.67
N LYS A 27 6.31 10.71 13.23
CA LYS A 27 6.44 10.52 14.68
C LYS A 27 6.36 11.86 15.43
N ASP A 28 7.06 12.88 14.95
CA ASP A 28 7.07 14.21 15.55
C ASP A 28 5.65 14.80 15.59
N VAL A 29 4.85 14.64 14.52
CA VAL A 29 3.45 15.08 14.50
C VAL A 29 2.57 14.29 15.47
N MET A 30 2.72 12.97 15.55
CA MET A 30 1.93 12.13 16.47
C MET A 30 2.24 12.47 17.94
N ASP A 31 3.53 12.64 18.26
CA ASP A 31 3.99 13.03 19.60
C ASP A 31 3.47 14.42 19.99
N MET A 32 3.45 15.37 19.06
CA MET A 32 2.86 16.71 19.28
C MET A 32 1.36 16.66 19.59
N GLN A 33 0.62 15.74 18.96
CA GLN A 33 -0.80 15.49 19.24
C GLN A 33 -1.03 14.63 20.49
N LYS A 34 0.03 14.22 21.19
CA LYS A 34 -0.01 13.30 22.34
C LYS A 34 -0.65 11.94 22.01
N LEU A 35 -0.53 11.51 20.76
CA LEU A 35 -0.98 10.21 20.30
C LEU A 35 0.17 9.21 20.38
N SER A 36 0.01 8.17 21.20
CA SER A 36 0.99 7.08 21.28
C SER A 36 0.73 6.08 20.16
N VAL A 37 1.66 6.02 19.20
CA VAL A 37 1.64 5.03 18.10
C VAL A 37 2.96 4.27 18.13
N ASP A 38 2.88 2.95 18.11
CA ASP A 38 4.06 2.10 18.02
C ASP A 38 4.81 2.39 16.71
N ILE A 39 6.13 2.57 16.82
CA ILE A 39 7.00 2.93 15.69
C ILE A 39 6.88 1.95 14.51
N ARG A 40 6.55 0.69 14.75
CA ARG A 40 6.39 -0.33 13.70
C ARG A 40 5.28 0.02 12.71
N HIS A 41 4.23 0.72 13.15
CA HIS A 41 3.16 1.17 12.26
C HIS A 41 3.64 2.30 11.34
N ILE A 42 4.41 3.24 11.88
CA ILE A 42 4.98 4.35 11.12
C ILE A 42 6.04 3.84 10.14
N MET A 43 6.89 2.89 10.57
CA MET A 43 7.86 2.23 9.71
C MET A 43 7.18 1.55 8.53
N LEU A 44 6.10 0.79 8.78
CA LEU A 44 5.35 0.13 7.71
C LEU A 44 4.80 1.12 6.67
N ILE A 45 4.31 2.28 7.12
CA ILE A 45 3.83 3.33 6.22
C ILE A 45 4.99 3.91 5.40
N ALA A 46 6.11 4.24 6.04
CA ALA A 46 7.27 4.80 5.37
C ALA A 46 7.87 3.82 4.35
N ASP A 47 7.97 2.53 4.71
CA ASP A 47 8.42 1.47 3.82
C ASP A 47 7.46 1.32 2.63
N ALA A 48 6.15 1.31 2.87
CA ALA A 48 5.16 1.26 1.78
C ALA A 48 5.32 2.44 0.82
N MET A 49 5.53 3.66 1.34
CA MET A 49 5.72 4.87 0.53
C MET A 49 7.03 4.88 -0.28
N THR A 50 8.05 4.11 0.12
CA THR A 50 9.42 4.23 -0.44
C THR A 50 9.93 2.97 -1.14
N TYR A 51 9.26 1.82 -0.96
CA TYR A 51 9.66 0.53 -1.54
C TYR A 51 9.88 0.57 -3.06
N GLY A 52 9.15 1.42 -3.79
CA GLY A 52 9.28 1.57 -5.23
C GLY A 52 10.49 2.38 -5.72
N GLY A 53 11.43 2.72 -4.83
CA GLY A 53 12.64 3.49 -5.16
C GLY A 53 12.40 5.01 -5.32
N THR A 54 11.15 5.45 -5.22
CA THR A 54 10.76 6.86 -5.17
C THR A 54 9.67 7.05 -4.12
N VAL A 55 9.57 8.25 -3.54
CA VAL A 55 8.54 8.56 -2.54
C VAL A 55 7.18 8.68 -3.23
N LYS A 56 6.28 7.74 -2.93
CA LYS A 56 4.91 7.68 -3.45
C LYS A 56 3.91 8.22 -2.43
N SER A 57 2.91 8.93 -2.93
CA SER A 57 1.81 9.41 -2.09
C SER A 57 0.85 8.27 -1.73
N ILE A 58 0.15 8.42 -0.61
CA ILE A 58 -0.95 7.54 -0.24
C ILE A 58 -2.21 8.09 -0.92
N GLY A 59 -2.76 7.35 -1.89
CA GLY A 59 -3.94 7.75 -2.65
C GLY A 59 -3.93 7.26 -4.10
N ARG A 60 -4.89 7.73 -4.90
CA ARG A 60 -5.07 7.29 -6.31
C ARG A 60 -3.88 7.57 -7.23
N HIS A 61 -3.09 8.60 -6.95
CA HIS A 61 -1.91 8.97 -7.76
C HIS A 61 -0.62 8.29 -7.29
N GLY A 62 -0.71 7.43 -6.27
CA GLY A 62 0.44 6.70 -5.73
C GLY A 62 0.05 5.26 -5.40
N LEU A 63 0.20 4.88 -4.14
CA LEU A 63 0.13 3.47 -3.71
C LEU A 63 -1.18 2.76 -4.08
N SER A 64 -2.32 3.45 -4.04
CA SER A 64 -3.60 2.82 -4.35
C SER A 64 -3.82 2.65 -5.86
N GLY A 65 -3.32 3.58 -6.67
CA GLY A 65 -3.44 3.53 -8.14
C GLY A 65 -2.54 2.48 -8.79
N GLU A 66 -1.43 2.12 -8.14
CA GLU A 66 -0.47 1.12 -8.63
C GLU A 66 -0.79 -0.32 -8.19
N LYS A 67 -1.88 -0.56 -7.45
CA LYS A 67 -2.28 -1.94 -7.09
C LYS A 67 -2.37 -2.81 -8.35
N VAL A 68 -1.92 -4.06 -8.25
CA VAL A 68 -1.86 -4.98 -9.39
C VAL A 68 -3.27 -5.41 -9.85
N GLY A 69 -4.20 -5.66 -8.92
CA GLY A 69 -5.57 -6.10 -9.23
C GLY A 69 -6.44 -5.01 -9.84
N VAL A 70 -7.22 -5.37 -10.87
CA VAL A 70 -8.24 -4.51 -11.49
C VAL A 70 -9.31 -4.16 -10.47
N PHE A 71 -9.84 -5.16 -9.77
CA PHE A 71 -10.86 -4.94 -8.74
C PHE A 71 -10.29 -4.19 -7.54
N GLY A 72 -9.02 -4.46 -7.19
CA GLY A 72 -8.31 -3.73 -6.14
C GLY A 72 -8.14 -2.23 -6.42
N ARG A 73 -7.88 -1.84 -7.67
CA ARG A 73 -7.84 -0.44 -8.11
C ARG A 73 -9.24 0.16 -8.20
N ALA A 74 -10.17 -0.53 -8.86
CA ALA A 74 -11.53 -0.04 -9.08
C ALA A 74 -12.31 0.19 -7.76
N ALA A 75 -11.97 -0.54 -6.69
CA ALA A 75 -12.56 -0.36 -5.37
C ALA A 75 -12.07 0.90 -4.62
N PHE A 76 -11.05 1.62 -5.12
CA PHE A 76 -10.52 2.82 -4.47
C PHE A 76 -10.36 3.98 -5.46
N GLU A 77 -11.37 4.85 -5.49
CA GLU A 77 -11.49 5.99 -6.43
C GLU A 77 -11.50 5.54 -7.93
N GLU A 78 -12.02 6.38 -8.83
CA GLU A 78 -12.02 6.14 -10.29
C GLU A 78 -12.53 4.77 -10.81
N THR A 79 -13.52 4.15 -10.14
CA THR A 79 -14.04 2.79 -10.43
C THR A 79 -14.34 2.52 -11.91
N VAL A 80 -15.19 3.35 -12.53
CA VAL A 80 -15.65 3.16 -13.91
C VAL A 80 -14.49 3.23 -14.90
N LYS A 81 -13.57 4.17 -14.70
CA LYS A 81 -12.39 4.35 -15.55
C LYS A 81 -11.51 3.10 -15.52
N HIS A 82 -11.23 2.55 -14.34
CA HIS A 82 -10.43 1.34 -14.21
C HIS A 82 -11.07 0.12 -14.88
N LEU A 83 -12.40 -0.04 -14.76
CA LEU A 83 -13.12 -1.14 -15.41
C LEU A 83 -13.16 -1.01 -16.93
N ILE A 84 -13.37 0.20 -17.46
CA ILE A 84 -13.36 0.44 -18.91
C ILE A 84 -11.98 0.10 -19.51
N ILE A 85 -10.91 0.57 -18.87
CA ILE A 85 -9.54 0.27 -19.33
C ILE A 85 -9.26 -1.23 -19.26
N ALA A 86 -9.64 -1.89 -18.18
CA ALA A 86 -9.44 -3.33 -18.03
C ALA A 86 -10.21 -4.12 -19.10
N ALA A 87 -11.46 -3.74 -19.38
CA ALA A 87 -12.27 -4.37 -20.42
C ALA A 87 -11.70 -4.13 -21.83
N SER A 88 -11.21 -2.91 -22.12
CA SER A 88 -10.66 -2.59 -23.44
C SER A 88 -9.29 -3.20 -23.71
N THR A 89 -8.52 -3.50 -22.66
CA THR A 89 -7.16 -4.09 -22.77
C THR A 89 -7.13 -5.58 -22.41
N ALA A 90 -8.28 -6.20 -22.20
CA ALA A 90 -8.42 -7.61 -21.80
C ALA A 90 -7.57 -7.98 -20.56
N MET A 91 -7.56 -7.11 -19.54
CA MET A 91 -6.85 -7.39 -18.29
C MET A 91 -7.56 -8.49 -17.49
N GLU A 92 -6.77 -9.37 -16.89
CA GLU A 92 -7.24 -10.40 -15.97
C GLU A 92 -6.89 -10.05 -14.52
N ASP A 93 -7.81 -10.31 -13.60
CA ASP A 93 -7.56 -10.22 -12.16
C ASP A 93 -7.34 -11.62 -11.58
N ARG A 94 -6.19 -11.83 -10.92
CA ARG A 94 -5.81 -13.13 -10.36
C ARG A 94 -6.42 -13.39 -8.98
N LEU A 95 -7.24 -12.48 -8.45
CA LEU A 95 -7.91 -12.62 -7.15
C LEU A 95 -6.92 -12.97 -6.02
N SER A 96 -5.74 -12.36 -6.03
CA SER A 96 -4.69 -12.65 -5.04
C SER A 96 -4.71 -11.72 -3.83
N GLY A 97 -5.44 -10.61 -3.91
CA GLY A 97 -5.52 -9.62 -2.85
C GLY A 97 -6.77 -9.75 -1.98
N VAL A 98 -6.90 -8.87 -0.99
CA VAL A 98 -8.01 -8.91 -0.04
C VAL A 98 -9.30 -8.41 -0.67
N THR A 99 -9.23 -7.27 -1.34
CA THR A 99 -10.39 -6.55 -1.88
C THR A 99 -11.12 -7.37 -2.93
N GLU A 100 -10.37 -8.02 -3.82
CA GLU A 100 -10.92 -8.77 -4.95
C GLU A 100 -11.67 -10.02 -4.47
N ASN A 101 -11.12 -10.74 -3.49
CA ASN A 101 -11.76 -11.91 -2.89
C ASN A 101 -13.05 -11.54 -2.12
N ILE A 102 -13.07 -10.37 -1.47
CA ILE A 102 -14.29 -9.88 -0.79
C ILE A 102 -15.38 -9.60 -1.82
N ILE A 103 -15.06 -8.93 -2.92
CA ILE A 103 -16.04 -8.59 -3.98
C ILE A 103 -16.65 -9.84 -4.61
N ILE A 104 -15.84 -10.88 -4.85
CA ILE A 104 -16.28 -12.14 -5.46
C ILE A 104 -16.93 -13.11 -4.44
N GLY A 105 -16.81 -12.83 -3.14
CA GLY A 105 -17.39 -13.67 -2.08
C GLY A 105 -16.60 -14.95 -1.81
N GLN A 106 -15.28 -14.93 -2.05
CA GLN A 106 -14.37 -16.06 -1.78
C GLN A 106 -13.64 -15.89 -0.44
N THR A 107 -13.05 -16.98 0.06
CA THR A 107 -12.19 -16.90 1.25
C THR A 107 -10.97 -16.04 0.96
N VAL A 108 -10.80 -14.97 1.74
CA VAL A 108 -9.68 -14.04 1.60
C VAL A 108 -8.34 -14.72 1.95
N PRO A 109 -7.27 -14.58 1.15
CA PRO A 109 -5.97 -15.21 1.39
C PRO A 109 -5.14 -14.49 2.47
N VAL A 110 -5.73 -14.24 3.64
CA VAL A 110 -5.07 -13.64 4.81
C VAL A 110 -5.42 -14.42 6.08
N GLY A 111 -4.50 -14.45 7.04
CA GLY A 111 -4.71 -15.18 8.30
C GLY A 111 -5.06 -16.65 8.07
N THR A 112 -6.21 -17.08 8.57
CA THR A 112 -6.73 -18.45 8.43
C THR A 112 -6.94 -18.87 6.97
N GLY A 113 -7.29 -17.93 6.08
CA GLY A 113 -7.50 -18.22 4.66
C GLY A 113 -6.23 -18.51 3.87
N ARG A 114 -5.03 -18.33 4.46
CA ARG A 114 -3.76 -18.76 3.84
C ARG A 114 -3.46 -20.23 4.02
N ILE A 115 -4.16 -20.91 4.93
CA ILE A 115 -3.92 -22.30 5.29
C ILE A 115 -4.94 -23.17 4.58
N LYS A 116 -4.47 -24.19 3.87
CA LYS A 116 -5.33 -25.24 3.31
C LYS A 116 -5.32 -26.44 4.25
N LEU A 117 -6.49 -26.82 4.72
CA LEU A 117 -6.66 -28.05 5.50
C LEU A 117 -6.71 -29.24 4.54
N LEU A 118 -5.93 -30.27 4.82
CA LEU A 118 -5.93 -31.51 4.07
C LEU A 118 -6.45 -32.62 4.99
N LEU A 119 -7.39 -33.41 4.48
CA LEU A 119 -7.82 -34.62 5.16
C LEU A 119 -6.76 -35.70 4.95
N LYS A 120 -6.21 -36.24 6.05
CA LYS A 120 -5.32 -37.40 5.97
C LYS A 120 -6.14 -38.67 5.85
N THR A 121 -6.18 -39.26 4.66
CA THR A 121 -6.74 -40.59 4.44
C THR A 121 -5.75 -41.65 4.94
N LYS A 122 -6.24 -42.67 5.64
CA LYS A 122 -5.43 -43.79 6.15
C LYS A 122 -4.90 -44.67 5.03
#